data_AF-A0A8J8KL52-F1
#
_entry.id   AF-A0A8J8KL52-F1
#
_cell.length_a   1.000
_cell.length_b   1.000
_cell.length_c   1.000
_cell.angle_alpha   90.00
_cell.angle_beta   90.00
_cell.angle_gamma   90.00
#
_symmetry.space_group_name_H-M   'P 1'
#
loop_
_entity.id
_entity.type
_entity.pdbx_description
1 polymer ?
#
loop_
_entity_poly.entity_id
_entity_poly.type
_entity_poly.pdbx_seq_one_letter_code
_entity_poly.pdbx_strand_id
1 'polypeptide(L)' 'MVTVSDEILEKLKRFLSMLSVSGLHIERAILFGSYAKGTASRWSDIDIALVSKDFTGVGIYDRK' A
#
# COMPACT_ATOMS: atom_id res chain seq x y z
N MET A 1 -0.62 6.89 -17.90
CA MET A 1 -0.98 5.68 -17.13
C MET A 1 0.27 4.84 -17.03
N VAL A 2 0.65 4.43 -15.82
CA VAL A 2 1.84 3.58 -15.63
C VAL A 2 1.38 2.13 -15.65
N THR A 3 2.05 1.31 -16.44
CA THR A 3 1.77 -0.13 -16.51
C THR A 3 2.48 -0.82 -15.36
N VAL A 4 1.70 -1.32 -14.41
CA VAL A 4 2.19 -2.14 -13.29
C VAL A 4 1.93 -3.60 -13.64
N SER A 5 2.89 -4.48 -13.37
CA SER A 5 2.75 -5.92 -13.64
C SER A 5 1.62 -6.54 -12.82
N ASP A 6 0.92 -7.53 -13.37
CA ASP A 6 -0.17 -8.25 -12.71
C ASP A 6 0.26 -8.89 -11.37
N GLU A 7 1.50 -9.37 -11.27
CA GLU A 7 2.05 -9.94 -10.04
C GLU A 7 2.01 -8.94 -8.87
N ILE A 8 2.39 -7.69 -9.13
CA ILE A 8 2.42 -6.62 -8.12
C ILE A 8 0.99 -6.22 -7.74
N LEU A 9 0.11 -6.12 -8.74
CA LEU A 9 -1.32 -5.89 -8.52
C LEU A 9 -1.94 -6.96 -7.62
N GLU A 10 -1.59 -8.23 -7.83
CA GLU A 10 -2.09 -9.33 -7.03
C GLU A 10 -1.55 -9.30 -5.59
N LYS A 11 -0.25 -9.01 -5.42
CA LYS A 11 0.34 -8.80 -4.09
C LYS A 11 -0.35 -7.66 -3.32
N LEU A 12 -0.62 -6.55 -4.01
CA LEU A 12 -1.31 -5.40 -3.41
C LEU A 12 -2.76 -5.73 -3.04
N LYS A 13 -3.51 -6.41 -3.91
CA LYS A 13 -4.88 -6.86 -3.61
C LYS A 13 -4.91 -7.79 -2.41
N ARG A 14 -3.99 -8.76 -2.35
CA ARG A 14 -3.86 -9.67 -1.22
C ARG A 14 -3.56 -8.93 0.08
N PHE A 15 -2.62 -7.98 0.03
CA PHE A 15 -2.28 -7.16 1.19
C PHE A 15 -3.49 -6.35 1.70
N LEU A 16 -4.21 -5.67 0.81
CA LEU A 16 -5.41 -4.91 1.17
C LEU A 16 -6.54 -5.79 1.73
N SER A 17 -6.70 -6.99 1.18
CA SER A 17 -7.64 -7.99 1.71
C SER A 17 -7.29 -8.40 3.14
N MET A 18 -6.01 -8.64 3.44
CA MET A 18 -5.56 -8.96 4.80
C MET A 18 -5.80 -7.81 5.79
N LEU A 19 -5.59 -6.55 5.36
CA LEU A 19 -5.92 -5.39 6.19
C LEU A 19 -7.42 -5.31 6.49
N SER A 20 -8.26 -5.55 5.49
CA SER A 20 -9.72 -5.58 5.69
C SER A 20 -10.14 -6.68 6.66
N VAL A 21 -9.56 -7.89 6.56
CA VAL A 21 -9.83 -8.99 7.49
C VAL A 21 -9.37 -8.67 8.92
N SER A 22 -8.31 -7.87 9.08
CA SER A 22 -7.86 -7.40 10.40
C SER A 22 -8.78 -6.34 11.04
N GLY A 23 -9.80 -5.87 10.31
CA GLY A 23 -10.73 -4.83 10.77
C GLY A 23 -10.33 -3.41 10.40
N LEU A 24 -9.27 -3.22 9.61
CA LEU A 24 -8.86 -1.90 9.09
C LEU A 24 -9.63 -1.54 7.82
N HIS A 25 -10.29 -0.38 7.83
CA HIS A 25 -11.07 0.15 6.73
C HIS A 25 -10.22 1.09 5.88
N ILE A 26 -9.61 0.55 4.82
CA ILE A 26 -8.81 1.36 3.89
C ILE A 26 -9.73 2.05 2.88
N GLU A 27 -9.73 3.39 2.87
CA GLU A 27 -10.50 4.19 1.91
C GLU A 27 -9.77 4.36 0.58
N ARG A 28 -8.44 4.46 0.64
CA ARG A 28 -7.61 4.57 -0.56
C ARG A 28 -6.25 3.94 -0.34
N ALA A 29 -5.78 3.27 -1.38
CA ALA A 29 -4.41 2.79 -1.50
C ALA A 29 -3.76 3.44 -2.71
N ILE A 30 -2.58 4.03 -2.52
CA ILE A 30 -1.85 4.75 -3.56
C ILE A 30 -0.48 4.11 -3.71
N LEU A 31 -0.22 3.50 -4.86
CA LEU A 31 1.11 3.04 -5.22
C LEU A 31 1.99 4.25 -5.55
N PHE A 32 3.16 4.33 -4.94
CA PHE A 32 4.16 5.36 -5.23
C PHE A 32 5.55 4.73 -5.43
N GLY A 33 6.58 5.56 -5.44
CA GLY A 33 7.97 5.08 -5.51
C GLY A 33 8.34 4.49 -6.87
N SER A 34 9.26 3.53 -6.84
CA SER A 34 9.91 2.98 -8.06
C SER A 34 8.93 2.23 -8.98
N TYR A 35 7.98 1.48 -8.41
CA TYR A 35 6.95 0.76 -9.17
C TYR A 35 5.96 1.72 -9.84
N ALA A 36 5.57 2.80 -9.16
CA ALA A 36 4.74 3.83 -9.79
C ALA A 36 5.48 4.63 -10.87
N LYS A 37 6.82 4.62 -10.89
CA LYS A 37 7.64 5.30 -11.91
C LYS A 37 8.08 4.37 -13.05
N GLY A 38 7.84 3.07 -12.95
CA GLY A 38 8.32 2.08 -13.91
C GLY A 38 9.83 1.84 -13.86
N THR A 39 10.51 2.23 -12.78
CA THR A 39 11.96 2.10 -12.60
C THR A 39 12.33 1.07 -11.52
N ALA A 40 11.38 0.22 -11.13
CA ALA A 40 11.60 -0.82 -10.13
C ALA A 40 12.52 -1.93 -10.67
N SER A 41 13.40 -2.44 -9.83
CA SER A 41 14.23 -3.61 -10.08
C SER A 41 13.73 -4.81 -9.28
N ARG A 42 14.31 -6.00 -9.51
CA ARG A 42 13.97 -7.21 -8.73
C ARG A 42 14.24 -7.09 -7.22
N TRP A 43 15.04 -6.11 -6.81
CA TRP A 43 15.39 -5.85 -5.41
C TRP A 43 14.65 -4.63 -4.86
N SER A 44 13.72 -4.05 -5.62
CA SER A 44 12.97 -2.88 -5.20
C SER A 44 11.80 -3.28 -4.31
N ASP A 45 11.62 -2.52 -3.23
CA ASP A 45 10.44 -2.60 -2.39
C ASP A 45 9.20 -2.03 -3.10
N ILE A 46 8.02 -2.36 -2.58
CA ILE A 46 6.74 -1.85 -3.05
C ILE A 46 6.26 -0.77 -2.08
N ASP A 47 6.28 0.47 -2.53
CA ASP A 47 5.86 1.62 -1.73
C ASP A 47 4.36 1.91 -1.90
N ILE A 48 3.58 1.80 -0.81
CA ILE A 48 2.13 2.07 -0.80
C ILE A 48 1.75 3.02 0.32
N ALA A 49 0.94 4.04 -0.01
CA ALA A 49 0.34 4.94 0.96
C ALA A 49 -1.12 4.53 1.18
N LEU A 50 -1.50 4.35 2.44
CA LEU A 50 -2.85 3.98 2.83
C LEU A 50 -3.53 5.17 3.48
N VAL A 51 -4.75 5.46 3.01
CA VAL A 51 -5.63 6.46 3.61
C VAL A 51 -6.79 5.72 4.26
N SER A 52 -7.01 5.97 5.54
CA SER A 52 -8.07 5.38 6.33
C SER A 52 -8.50 6.36 7.41
N LYS A 53 -9.79 6.36 7.75
CA LYS A 53 -10.30 7.04 8.94
C LYS A 53 -9.93 6.34 10.24
N ASP A 54 -9.52 5.08 10.17
CA ASP A 54 -9.07 4.34 11.35
C ASP A 54 -7.70 4.84 11.82
N PHE A 55 -6.93 5.46 10.92
CA PHE A 55 -5.69 6.16 11.25
C PHE A 55 -6.01 7.53 11.86
N THR A 56 -6.36 7.53 13.14
CA THR A 56 -6.59 8.72 13.96
C THR A 56 -5.50 8.83 15.03
N GLY A 57 -5.37 10.02 15.64
CA GLY A 57 -4.38 10.26 16.69
C GLY A 57 -3.13 10.99 16.19
N VAL A 58 -2.06 10.88 16.97
CA VAL A 58 -0.76 11.49 16.66
C VAL A 58 0.19 10.34 16.36
N GLY A 59 0.46 10.12 15.08
CA GLY A 59 1.14 8.92 14.60
C GLY A 59 2.55 8.65 15.15
N ILE A 60 3.15 9.52 15.96
CA ILE A 60 4.37 9.23 16.73
C ILE A 60 4.03 8.42 17.99
N TYR A 61 2.92 8.73 18.64
CA TYR A 61 2.46 8.06 19.86
C TYR A 61 1.69 6.77 19.57
N ASP A 62 1.11 6.65 18.37
CA ASP A 62 0.35 5.47 17.94
C ASP A 62 1.25 4.33 17.41
N ARG A 63 2.54 4.60 17.15
CA ARG A 63 3.55 3.61 16.77
C ARG A 63 4.32 3.12 18.02
N LYS A 64 3.67 2.31 18.86
CA LYS A 64 4.35 1.56 19.93
C LYS A 64 4.41 0.08 19.59
#